data_AF-A0A7V3T649-F1
#
_entry.id   AF-A0A7V3T649-F1
#
_cell.length_a   1.000
_cell.length_b   1.000
_cell.length_c   1.000
_cell.angle_alpha   90.00
_cell.angle_beta   90.00
_cell.angle_gamma   90.00
#
_symmetry.space_group_name_H-M   'P 1'
#
loop_
_entity.id
_entity.type
_entity.pdbx_description
1 polymer ?
#
loop_
_entity_poly.entity_id
_entity_poly.type
_entity_poly.pdbx_seq_one_letter_code
_entity_poly.pdbx_strand_id
1 'polypeptide(L)'
;MAQRFKTIDRNTSLLLPPDLRDWVAQDDLVHFVIHAVQRLPLSAFAVNSKGCGDEQYPPHMMLALLIDCYANGIFSSRPIERATCRDIAVRYLTGNTHPDHDTICTFRRLRSRLT
;
A
#
# COMPACT_ATOMS: atom_id res chain seq x y z
N MET A 1 30.26 -36.52 -3.18
CA MET A 1 30.46 -35.05 -3.03
C MET A 1 29.63 -34.59 -1.85
N ALA A 2 30.22 -33.89 -0.88
CA ALA A 2 29.48 -33.39 0.30
C ALA A 2 28.64 -32.16 -0.07
N GLN A 3 27.38 -32.12 0.35
CA GLN A 3 26.51 -30.96 0.11
C GLN A 3 26.95 -29.78 1.01
N ARG A 4 27.10 -28.60 0.42
CA ARG A 4 27.56 -27.38 1.10
C ARG A 4 26.42 -26.36 1.17
N PHE A 5 25.74 -26.30 2.32
CA PHE A 5 24.65 -25.35 2.55
C PHE A 5 25.18 -23.98 3.00
N LYS A 6 24.42 -22.91 2.74
CA LYS A 6 24.68 -21.58 3.30
C LYS A 6 24.04 -21.48 4.70
N THR A 7 24.77 -20.91 5.66
CA THR A 7 24.21 -20.54 6.97
C THR A 7 23.31 -19.32 6.82
N ILE A 8 22.08 -19.38 7.35
CA ILE A 8 21.12 -18.28 7.34
C ILE A 8 21.09 -17.66 8.73
N ASP A 9 21.74 -16.50 8.89
CA ASP A 9 21.66 -15.73 10.13
C ASP A 9 20.45 -14.76 10.10
N ARG A 10 19.67 -14.79 11.16
CA ARG A 10 18.47 -13.95 11.37
C ARG A 10 18.67 -12.90 12.47
N ASN A 11 19.80 -12.94 13.16
CA ASN A 11 20.07 -12.10 14.33
C ASN A 11 20.94 -10.88 13.99
N THR A 12 21.54 -10.83 12.80
CA THR A 12 22.28 -9.65 12.34
C THR A 12 21.31 -8.49 12.14
N SER A 13 21.41 -7.48 13.02
CA SER A 13 20.68 -6.21 12.90
C SER A 13 21.27 -5.32 11.80
N LEU A 14 20.41 -4.49 11.20
CA LEU A 14 20.84 -3.41 10.31
C LEU A 14 21.39 -2.24 11.13
N LEU A 15 22.52 -1.66 10.70
CA LEU A 15 23.16 -0.53 11.38
C LEU A 15 22.37 0.78 11.25
N LEU A 16 21.70 0.99 10.12
CA LEU A 16 20.86 2.14 9.82
C LEU A 16 19.52 1.65 9.26
N PRO A 17 18.42 2.42 9.44
CA PRO A 17 17.15 2.11 8.80
C PRO A 17 17.34 2.10 7.27
N PRO A 18 17.00 1.00 6.59
CA PRO A 18 17.09 0.91 5.14
C PRO A 18 16.02 1.79 4.49
N ASP A 19 16.31 2.29 3.29
CA ASP A 19 15.28 2.93 2.46
C ASP A 19 14.35 1.85 1.91
N LEU A 20 13.03 2.05 2.02
CA LEU A 20 12.05 1.12 1.44
C LEU A 20 12.23 0.99 -0.07
N ARG A 21 12.69 2.06 -0.74
CA ARG A 21 12.96 2.08 -2.18
C ARG A 21 14.02 1.07 -2.60
N ASP A 22 14.97 0.76 -1.72
CA ASP A 22 16.06 -0.18 -2.03
C ASP A 22 15.59 -1.63 -2.01
N TRP A 23 14.41 -1.90 -1.42
CA TRP A 23 13.84 -3.23 -1.30
C TRP A 23 12.72 -3.51 -2.29
N VAL A 24 12.22 -2.47 -2.98
CA VAL A 24 11.26 -2.62 -4.07
C VAL A 24 12.02 -2.71 -5.37
N ALA A 25 11.76 -3.77 -6.14
CA ALA A 25 12.40 -3.94 -7.44
C ALA A 25 11.92 -2.85 -8.42
N GLN A 26 12.80 -2.38 -9.31
CA GLN A 26 12.46 -1.30 -10.25
C GLN A 26 11.33 -1.68 -11.22
N ASP A 27 11.18 -2.96 -11.50
CA ASP A 27 10.16 -3.55 -12.36
C ASP A 27 8.89 -3.99 -11.60
N ASP A 28 8.81 -3.69 -10.30
CA ASP A 28 7.65 -4.02 -9.48
C ASP A 28 6.38 -3.24 -9.93
N LEU A 29 5.25 -3.93 -9.90
CA LEU A 29 3.94 -3.40 -10.28
C LEU A 29 3.58 -2.12 -9.50
N VAL A 30 4.04 -2.01 -8.26
CA VAL A 30 3.72 -0.88 -7.38
C VAL A 30 4.10 0.46 -7.99
N HIS A 31 5.25 0.52 -8.70
CA HIS A 31 5.70 1.73 -9.39
C HIS A 31 4.72 2.13 -10.49
N PHE A 32 4.26 1.16 -11.28
CA PHE A 32 3.26 1.41 -12.32
C PHE A 32 1.94 1.90 -11.72
N VAL A 33 1.46 1.27 -10.65
CA VAL A 33 0.19 1.65 -9.99
C VAL A 33 0.26 3.08 -9.44
N ILE A 34 1.34 3.44 -8.76
CA ILE A 34 1.54 4.80 -8.22
C ILE A 34 1.51 5.83 -9.36
N HIS A 35 2.30 5.60 -10.42
CA HIS A 35 2.35 6.52 -11.56
C HIS A 35 1.02 6.61 -12.32
N ALA A 36 0.30 5.51 -12.48
CA ALA A 36 -0.98 5.48 -13.15
C ALA A 36 -2.04 6.27 -12.36
N VAL A 37 -2.13 6.04 -11.05
CA VAL A 37 -3.12 6.69 -10.20
C VAL A 37 -2.84 8.19 -10.07
N GLN A 38 -1.58 8.62 -9.96
CA GLN A 38 -1.19 10.05 -9.91
C GLN A 38 -1.69 10.86 -11.10
N ARG A 39 -1.94 10.23 -12.25
CA ARG A 39 -2.47 10.91 -13.46
C ARG A 39 -3.98 11.12 -13.43
N LEU A 40 -4.70 10.50 -12.48
CA LEU A 40 -6.15 10.65 -12.37
C LEU A 40 -6.50 12.00 -11.73
N PRO A 41 -7.48 12.74 -12.29
CA PRO A 41 -7.88 14.01 -11.72
C PRO A 41 -8.52 13.82 -10.34
N LEU A 42 -8.20 14.70 -9.38
CA LEU A 42 -8.77 14.67 -8.02
C LEU A 42 -10.30 14.77 -8.02
N SER A 43 -10.90 15.40 -9.04
CA SER A 43 -12.35 15.48 -9.22
C SER A 43 -13.03 14.13 -9.44
N ALA A 44 -12.28 13.09 -9.82
CA ALA A 44 -12.80 11.73 -9.91
C ALA A 44 -13.07 11.11 -8.53
N PHE A 45 -12.60 11.74 -7.45
CA PHE A 45 -12.78 11.24 -6.09
C PHE A 45 -13.79 12.11 -5.35
N ALA A 46 -14.79 11.47 -4.74
CA ALA A 46 -15.68 12.13 -3.79
C ALA A 46 -14.90 12.44 -2.51
N VAL A 47 -14.16 13.55 -2.48
CA VAL A 47 -13.44 13.99 -1.29
C VAL A 47 -14.43 14.68 -0.36
N ASN A 48 -14.49 14.24 0.91
CA ASN A 48 -15.25 14.96 1.94
C ASN A 48 -14.51 16.27 2.25
N SER A 49 -14.89 17.35 1.56
CA SER A 49 -14.38 18.71 1.74
C SER A 49 -14.78 19.38 3.06
N LYS A 50 -15.47 18.66 3.96
CA LYS A 50 -16.05 19.22 5.18
C LYS A 50 -15.03 19.60 6.26
N GLY A 51 -13.75 19.25 6.10
CA GLY A 51 -12.65 19.75 6.95
C GLY A 51 -12.82 19.52 8.46
N CYS A 52 -13.72 18.62 8.86
CA CYS A 52 -14.10 18.40 10.25
C CYS A 52 -14.01 16.89 10.52
N GLY A 53 -12.93 16.49 11.21
CA GLY A 53 -12.53 15.10 11.45
C GLY A 53 -11.01 14.92 11.42
N ASP A 54 -10.54 13.71 11.71
CA ASP A 54 -9.12 13.34 11.65
C ASP A 54 -8.52 13.45 10.24
N GLU A 55 -7.18 13.49 10.18
CA GLU A 55 -6.42 13.56 8.94
C GLU A 55 -6.83 12.44 7.97
N GLN A 56 -7.33 12.81 6.79
CA GLN A 56 -7.78 11.85 5.78
C GLN A 56 -6.61 11.42 4.91
N TYR A 57 -6.49 10.11 4.70
CA TYR A 57 -5.56 9.56 3.72
C TYR A 57 -5.83 10.13 2.31
N PRO A 58 -4.78 10.46 1.53
CA PRO A 58 -4.97 10.93 0.17
C PRO A 58 -5.76 9.92 -0.68
N PRO A 59 -6.79 10.37 -1.43
CA PRO A 59 -7.65 9.46 -2.20
C PRO A 59 -6.88 8.69 -3.27
N HIS A 60 -5.84 9.31 -3.84
CA HIS A 60 -4.89 8.67 -4.75
C HIS A 60 -4.16 7.50 -4.09
N MET A 61 -3.68 7.68 -2.86
CA MET A 61 -2.97 6.62 -2.14
C MET A 61 -3.91 5.47 -1.78
N MET A 62 -5.12 5.78 -1.30
CA MET A 62 -6.14 4.77 -1.03
C MET A 62 -6.57 4.01 -2.28
N LEU A 63 -6.69 4.68 -3.43
CA LEU A 63 -7.00 4.01 -4.70
C LEU A 63 -5.83 3.12 -5.16
N ALA A 64 -4.61 3.63 -5.11
CA ALA A 64 -3.42 2.87 -5.46
C ALA A 64 -3.30 1.60 -4.60
N LEU A 65 -3.53 1.71 -3.30
CA LEU A 65 -3.53 0.58 -2.37
C LEU A 65 -4.53 -0.50 -2.80
N LEU A 66 -5.76 -0.10 -3.15
CA LEU A 66 -6.78 -1.04 -3.59
C LEU A 66 -6.42 -1.70 -4.93
N ILE A 67 -5.93 -0.94 -5.90
CA ILE A 67 -5.54 -1.48 -7.22
C ILE A 67 -4.39 -2.47 -7.07
N ASP A 68 -3.34 -2.09 -6.35
CA ASP A 68 -2.17 -2.93 -6.11
C ASP A 68 -2.54 -4.22 -5.37
N CYS A 69 -3.30 -4.11 -4.27
CA CYS A 69 -3.76 -5.29 -3.53
C CYS A 69 -4.67 -6.19 -4.37
N TYR A 70 -5.55 -5.64 -5.20
CA TYR A 70 -6.42 -6.45 -6.06
C TYR A 70 -5.65 -7.16 -7.16
N ALA A 71 -4.65 -6.50 -7.76
CA ALA A 71 -3.77 -7.12 -8.73
C ALA A 71 -2.97 -8.29 -8.11
N ASN A 72 -2.62 -8.18 -6.83
CA ASN A 72 -1.98 -9.24 -6.04
C ASN A 72 -2.97 -10.26 -5.41
N GLY A 73 -4.27 -10.18 -5.73
CA GLY A 73 -5.29 -11.14 -5.26
C GLY A 73 -5.78 -10.92 -3.82
N ILE A 74 -5.48 -9.77 -3.21
CA ILE A 74 -5.85 -9.41 -1.84
C ILE A 74 -7.09 -8.50 -1.85
N PHE A 75 -8.28 -9.08 -1.66
CA PHE A 75 -9.54 -8.34 -1.85
C PHE A 75 -10.20 -7.83 -0.56
N SER A 76 -9.97 -8.49 0.57
CA SER A 76 -10.65 -8.18 1.83
C SER A 76 -9.90 -7.12 2.61
N SER A 77 -10.61 -6.18 3.25
CA SER A 77 -9.99 -5.03 3.91
C SER A 77 -9.01 -5.41 5.02
N ARG A 78 -9.27 -6.48 5.78
CA ARG A 78 -8.36 -6.98 6.82
C ARG A 78 -7.04 -7.55 6.25
N PRO A 79 -7.06 -8.41 5.22
CA PRO A 79 -5.84 -8.76 4.48
C PRO A 79 -5.09 -7.56 3.89
N ILE A 80 -5.79 -6.56 3.34
CA ILE A 80 -5.17 -5.35 2.81
C ILE A 80 -4.45 -4.59 3.93
N GLU A 81 -5.11 -4.35 5.07
CA GLU A 81 -4.51 -3.75 6.27
C GLU A 81 -3.22 -4.50 6.67
N ARG A 82 -3.28 -5.84 6.73
CA ARG A 82 -2.10 -6.67 7.04
C ARG A 82 -0.99 -6.55 6.01
N ALA A 83 -1.34 -6.42 4.73
CA ALA A 83 -0.37 -6.24 3.64
C ALA A 83 0.41 -4.94 3.84
N THR A 84 -0.24 -3.87 4.33
CA THR A 84 0.47 -2.62 4.65
C THR A 84 1.55 -2.78 5.71
N CYS A 85 1.53 -3.85 6.53
CA CYS A 85 2.59 -4.10 7.52
C CYS A 85 3.62 -5.15 7.05
N ARG A 86 3.20 -6.10 6.21
CA ARG A 86 4.00 -7.28 5.86
C ARG A 86 4.69 -7.18 4.52
N ASP A 87 4.04 -6.53 3.57
CA ASP A 87 4.49 -6.43 2.19
C ASP A 87 5.27 -5.13 1.99
N ILE A 88 6.49 -5.24 1.46
CA ILE A 88 7.39 -4.10 1.29
C ILE A 88 6.89 -3.17 0.19
N ALA A 89 6.34 -3.71 -0.90
CA ALA A 89 5.79 -2.92 -1.99
C ALA A 89 4.56 -2.12 -1.52
N VAL A 90 3.66 -2.77 -0.76
CA VAL A 90 2.50 -2.09 -0.17
C VAL A 90 2.94 -1.04 0.86
N ARG A 91 3.95 -1.34 1.69
CA ARG A 91 4.54 -0.35 2.62
C ARG A 91 5.13 0.85 1.91
N TYR A 92 5.83 0.61 0.81
CA TYR A 92 6.38 1.68 -0.03
C TYR A 92 5.25 2.55 -0.60
N LEU A 93 4.19 1.93 -1.14
CA LEU A 93 3.02 2.62 -1.67
C LEU A 93 2.33 3.50 -0.63
N THR A 94 2.15 2.99 0.60
CA THR A 94 1.50 3.73 1.68
C THR A 94 2.47 4.67 2.42
N GLY A 95 3.73 4.77 2.02
CA GLY A 95 4.72 5.60 2.71
C GLY A 95 4.92 5.17 4.17
N ASN A 96 4.85 3.87 4.44
CA ASN A 96 4.91 3.27 5.77
C ASN A 96 3.78 3.70 6.73
N THR A 97 2.63 4.11 6.18
CA THR A 97 1.39 4.29 6.94
C THR A 97 0.48 3.07 6.81
N HIS A 98 -0.40 2.89 7.78
CA HIS A 98 -1.18 1.65 7.92
C HIS A 98 -2.67 1.99 8.08
N PRO A 99 -3.38 2.31 6.97
CA PRO A 99 -4.83 2.50 7.03
C PRO A 99 -5.50 1.22 7.54
N ASP A 100 -6.35 1.38 8.56
CA ASP A 100 -7.10 0.25 9.12
C ASP A 100 -8.20 -0.24 8.17
N HIS A 101 -8.70 -1.45 8.44
CA HIS A 101 -9.77 -2.04 7.64
C HIS A 101 -11.04 -1.19 7.60
N ASP A 102 -11.33 -0.39 8.63
CA ASP A 102 -12.52 0.48 8.68
C ASP A 102 -12.37 1.67 7.74
N THR A 103 -11.20 2.29 7.67
CA THR A 103 -10.81 3.32 6.71
C THR A 103 -10.93 2.79 5.28
N ILE A 104 -10.39 1.59 5.03
CA ILE A 104 -10.47 0.91 3.72
C ILE A 104 -11.95 0.63 3.35
N CYS A 105 -12.74 0.10 4.27
CA CYS A 105 -14.16 -0.16 4.07
C CYS A 105 -14.95 1.13 3.80
N THR A 106 -14.61 2.22 4.48
CA THR A 106 -15.26 3.52 4.33
C THR A 106 -14.95 4.11 2.96
N PHE A 107 -13.68 4.07 2.53
CA PHE A 107 -13.28 4.52 1.20
C PHE A 107 -13.98 3.73 0.08
N ARG A 108 -14.12 2.40 0.21
CA ARG A 108 -14.85 1.56 -0.76
C ARG A 108 -16.33 1.94 -0.86
N ARG A 109 -16.98 2.23 0.28
CA ARG A 109 -18.39 2.63 0.33
C ARG A 109 -18.63 4.02 -0.24
N LEU A 110 -17.67 4.94 -0.09
CA LEU A 110 -17.79 6.30 -0.61
C LEU A 110 -17.91 6.33 -2.14
N ARG A 111 -17.33 5.34 -2.83
CA ARG A 111 -17.39 5.18 -4.29
C ARG A 111 -18.69 4.54 -4.80
N SER A 112 -19.43 3.79 -3.97
CA SER A 112 -20.65 3.07 -4.39
C SER A 112 -21.93 3.92 -4.41
N ARG A 113 -21.83 5.24 -4.21
CA ARG A 113 -22.97 6.18 -4.19
C ARG A 113 -23.15 6.99 -5.49
N LEU A 114 -22.46 6.62 -6.58
CA LEU A 114 -22.50 7.31 -7.87
C LEU A 114 -23.30 6.56 -8.96
N THR A 115 -24.33 5.83 -8.58
CA THR A 115 -25.41 5.34 -9.46
C THR A 115 -26.72 5.96 -9.01
#